data_AF-A0A1S9CLS1-F1
#
_entry.id   AF-A0A1S9CLS1-F1
#
_cell.length_a   1.000
_cell.length_b   1.000
_cell.length_c   1.000
_cell.angle_alpha   90.00
_cell.angle_beta   90.00
_cell.angle_gamma   90.00
#
_symmetry.space_group_name_H-M   'P 1'
#
loop_
_entity.id
_entity.type
_entity.pdbx_description
1 polymer ?
#
loop_
_entity_poly.entity_id
_entity_poly.type
_entity_poly.pdbx_seq_one_letter_code
_entity_poly.pdbx_strand_id
1 'polypeptide(L)'
;MKLLKKKTVLLGLGLVLATTGLQSTTYADVYKYIDAYFNDIKVSVNNQYKSVSAEPFISNGTTYVAVRDLTNIFGFGVNWNSAESVIEITTPNTGNTSSLEREIATLQNQLKIANDKLYQLENTVSPDEEIKEILREIDLALEDIFYDEYDIEWFFTLTERSNYVDLKVEFDADYYDYEYDKMTVLQMEKLVEEACEHVISMLKNSVLEDTLIKGEVINADNEDTLGTFRYDDNDIEYDVEVSETILGLFAQDVYYDVIDSDYNEKMPDFHLADGSNSDPYRISTENLYITEKNGNYTFEVLVNLTTNYEKYWNASDVLDDDLDEDDWDTDPRDFEDFMSDIADYIADEFDLDVEDDISGYIVSEYNLSDIMVSYEDGKIEFKRIK
;
A
#
# COMPACT_ATOMS: atom_id res chain seq x y z
N MET A 1 35.24 -56.73 -111.85
CA MET A 1 34.73 -58.01 -111.32
C MET A 1 35.82 -58.56 -110.40
N LYS A 2 35.70 -58.50 -109.05
CA LYS A 2 35.13 -59.54 -108.15
C LYS A 2 35.84 -60.89 -108.39
N LEU A 3 36.56 -61.56 -107.46
CA LEU A 3 36.12 -62.07 -106.14
C LEU A 3 37.25 -62.86 -105.40
N LEU A 4 37.19 -62.84 -104.05
CA LEU A 4 37.44 -63.93 -103.05
C LEU A 4 38.86 -64.54 -102.92
N LYS A 5 39.39 -64.95 -101.75
CA LYS A 5 38.97 -64.98 -100.34
C LYS A 5 40.26 -65.08 -99.49
N LYS A 6 40.19 -64.63 -98.23
CA LYS A 6 41.28 -64.20 -97.34
C LYS A 6 42.44 -65.20 -97.12
N LYS A 7 43.65 -64.64 -97.07
CA LYS A 7 44.97 -65.28 -97.07
C LYS A 7 45.43 -65.77 -95.70
N THR A 8 46.10 -66.91 -95.78
CA THR A 8 47.14 -67.49 -94.92
C THR A 8 48.48 -66.74 -95.03
N VAL A 9 49.48 -67.23 -94.28
CA VAL A 9 50.95 -67.25 -94.55
C VAL A 9 51.76 -66.44 -93.50
N LEU A 10 52.46 -67.03 -92.52
CA LEU A 10 53.67 -67.91 -92.49
C LEU A 10 54.98 -67.25 -93.00
N LEU A 11 56.09 -67.68 -92.36
CA LEU A 11 57.51 -67.53 -92.73
C LEU A 11 58.17 -66.19 -92.34
N GLY A 12 59.39 -66.13 -91.80
CA GLY A 12 60.44 -67.14 -91.61
C GLY A 12 61.82 -66.44 -91.63
N LEU A 13 62.86 -67.14 -91.14
CA LEU A 13 64.32 -66.88 -91.32
C LEU A 13 64.88 -65.59 -90.68
N GLY A 14 66.11 -65.50 -90.17
CA GLY A 14 67.29 -66.36 -90.17
C GLY A 14 68.54 -65.52 -89.83
N LEU A 15 69.64 -66.21 -89.48
CA LEU A 15 71.07 -65.81 -89.50
C LEU A 15 71.50 -64.49 -88.81
N VAL A 16 72.29 -64.53 -87.72
CA VAL A 16 73.77 -64.65 -87.65
C VAL A 16 74.50 -63.51 -88.38
N LEU A 17 75.23 -62.67 -87.62
CA LEU A 17 76.67 -62.40 -87.80
C LEU A 17 77.22 -61.47 -86.70
N ALA A 18 78.53 -61.61 -86.51
CA ALA A 18 79.30 -61.26 -85.33
C ALA A 18 79.97 -59.87 -85.38
N THR A 19 80.64 -59.55 -84.26
CA THR A 19 81.83 -58.70 -84.07
C THR A 19 81.68 -57.27 -83.55
N THR A 20 82.30 -57.10 -82.37
CA THR A 20 83.04 -55.95 -81.80
C THR A 20 82.31 -54.64 -81.47
N GLY A 21 82.46 -54.22 -80.20
CA GLY A 21 82.76 -52.83 -79.89
C GLY A 21 81.92 -52.18 -78.79
N LEU A 22 82.52 -52.13 -77.60
CA LEU A 22 82.38 -51.07 -76.58
C LEU A 22 81.10 -51.02 -75.73
N GLN A 23 81.36 -50.74 -74.46
CA GLN A 23 80.45 -50.77 -73.32
C GLN A 23 79.42 -49.65 -73.39
N SER A 24 78.17 -49.96 -73.05
CA SER A 24 77.24 -48.96 -72.49
C SER A 24 76.56 -49.57 -71.28
N THR A 25 76.55 -48.78 -70.22
CA THR A 25 76.12 -49.10 -68.86
C THR A 25 74.65 -49.51 -68.81
N THR A 26 74.39 -50.62 -68.13
CA THR A 26 73.06 -51.10 -67.75
C THR A 26 72.30 -50.02 -66.99
N TYR A 27 71.18 -49.53 -67.53
CA TYR A 27 70.18 -48.81 -66.76
C TYR A 27 69.49 -49.82 -65.82
N ALA A 28 69.62 -49.60 -64.52
CA ALA A 28 68.94 -50.37 -63.49
C ALA A 28 67.43 -50.09 -63.50
N ASP A 29 66.62 -51.11 -63.20
CA ASP A 29 65.16 -51.07 -63.13
C ASP A 29 64.64 -49.92 -62.23
N VAL A 30 64.04 -48.90 -62.84
CA VAL A 30 63.41 -47.76 -62.11
C VAL A 30 62.00 -48.11 -61.61
N TYR A 31 61.38 -49.18 -62.12
CA TYR A 31 60.03 -49.59 -61.75
C TYR A 31 60.01 -50.95 -61.07
N LYS A 32 59.38 -51.02 -59.89
CA LYS A 32 59.03 -52.27 -59.23
C LYS A 32 57.55 -52.54 -59.41
N TYR A 33 57.21 -53.71 -59.91
CA TYR A 33 55.83 -54.19 -59.94
C TYR A 33 55.46 -54.76 -58.57
N ILE A 34 54.21 -54.52 -58.17
CA ILE A 34 53.62 -55.12 -56.97
C ILE A 34 52.41 -55.94 -57.39
N ASP A 35 52.19 -57.08 -56.74
CA ASP A 35 50.91 -57.79 -56.81
C ASP A 35 49.93 -57.13 -55.84
N ALA A 36 48.75 -56.74 -56.32
CA ALA A 36 47.73 -56.07 -55.54
C ALA A 36 46.45 -56.91 -55.50
N TYR A 37 45.96 -57.20 -54.30
CA TYR A 37 44.71 -57.90 -54.06
C TYR A 37 43.63 -56.92 -53.58
N PHE A 38 42.55 -56.81 -54.34
CA PHE A 38 41.37 -55.99 -54.04
C PHE A 38 40.25 -56.89 -53.53
N ASN A 39 39.63 -56.51 -52.40
CA ASN A 39 38.66 -57.37 -51.70
C ASN A 39 37.67 -56.56 -50.84
N ASP A 40 37.07 -55.49 -51.38
CA ASP A 40 36.07 -54.65 -50.70
C ASP A 40 36.53 -54.21 -49.28
N ILE A 41 37.76 -53.72 -49.19
CA ILE A 41 38.37 -53.33 -47.90
C ILE A 41 37.77 -52.01 -47.43
N LYS A 42 37.15 -52.01 -46.25
CA LYS A 42 36.44 -50.86 -45.68
C LYS A 42 37.24 -50.17 -44.59
N VAL A 43 37.15 -48.84 -44.54
CA VAL A 43 37.72 -48.01 -43.47
C VAL A 43 36.60 -47.55 -42.55
N SER A 44 36.77 -47.68 -41.23
CA SER A 44 35.83 -47.16 -40.23
C SER A 44 36.54 -46.37 -39.15
N VAL A 45 35.93 -45.25 -38.74
CA VAL A 45 36.36 -44.47 -37.58
C VAL A 45 35.17 -44.35 -36.64
N ASN A 46 35.37 -44.68 -35.36
CA ASN A 46 34.32 -44.67 -34.34
C ASN A 46 33.04 -45.41 -34.79
N ASN A 47 33.19 -46.63 -35.31
CA ASN A 47 32.11 -47.50 -35.81
C ASN A 47 31.31 -46.95 -37.00
N GLN A 48 31.80 -45.93 -37.70
CA GLN A 48 31.20 -45.42 -38.93
C GLN A 48 32.09 -45.68 -40.13
N TYR A 49 31.57 -46.37 -41.15
CA TYR A 49 32.25 -46.56 -42.41
C TYR A 49 32.48 -45.22 -43.12
N LYS A 50 33.70 -45.04 -43.64
CA LYS A 50 34.11 -43.84 -44.38
C LYS A 50 34.28 -44.19 -45.85
N SER A 51 33.77 -43.31 -46.71
CA SER A 51 34.02 -43.40 -48.14
C SER A 51 35.47 -43.05 -48.42
N VAL A 52 36.14 -43.87 -49.23
CA VAL A 52 37.52 -43.67 -49.68
C VAL A 52 37.50 -43.42 -51.18
N SER A 53 38.38 -42.55 -51.67
CA SER A 53 38.45 -42.17 -53.08
C SER A 53 39.20 -43.18 -53.94
N ALA A 54 40.11 -43.95 -53.33
CA ALA A 54 40.77 -45.09 -53.94
C ALA A 54 40.49 -46.36 -53.14
N GLU A 55 40.14 -47.46 -53.82
CA GLU A 55 39.91 -48.75 -53.16
C GLU A 55 41.22 -49.23 -52.50
N PRO A 56 41.22 -49.48 -51.17
CA PRO A 56 42.39 -50.03 -50.50
C PRO A 56 42.71 -51.42 -51.03
N PHE A 57 44.00 -51.76 -51.06
CA PHE A 57 44.46 -53.04 -51.57
C PHE A 57 45.50 -53.66 -50.63
N ILE A 58 45.68 -54.98 -50.73
CA ILE A 58 46.71 -55.70 -49.99
C ILE A 58 47.86 -56.05 -50.94
N SER A 59 49.09 -55.74 -50.53
CA SER A 59 50.30 -56.22 -51.20
C SER A 59 51.31 -56.71 -50.16
N ASN A 60 51.90 -57.89 -50.38
CA ASN A 60 52.81 -58.54 -49.44
C ASN A 60 52.27 -58.60 -48.00
N GLY A 61 50.98 -58.89 -47.84
CA GLY A 61 50.30 -58.97 -46.53
C GLY A 61 50.06 -57.62 -45.84
N THR A 62 50.40 -56.50 -46.47
CA THR A 62 50.18 -55.15 -45.93
C THR A 62 49.00 -54.49 -46.65
N THR A 63 48.08 -53.90 -45.89
CA THR A 63 46.96 -53.12 -46.45
C THR A 63 47.41 -51.69 -46.71
N TYR A 64 47.22 -51.22 -47.93
CA TYR A 64 47.54 -49.87 -48.35
C TYR A 64 46.25 -49.07 -48.51
N VAL A 65 46.18 -47.94 -47.80
CA VAL A 65 45.09 -46.97 -47.89
C VAL A 65 45.69 -45.66 -48.40
N ALA A 66 44.98 -44.96 -49.28
CA ALA A 66 45.45 -43.67 -49.77
C ALA A 66 45.58 -42.69 -48.59
N VAL A 67 46.79 -42.13 -48.43
CA VAL A 67 47.08 -41.16 -47.36
C VAL A 67 46.10 -39.98 -47.37
N ARG A 68 45.65 -39.56 -48.55
CA ARG A 68 44.69 -38.47 -48.73
C ARG A 68 43.31 -38.79 -48.16
N ASP A 69 42.87 -40.04 -48.25
CA ASP A 69 41.61 -40.44 -47.65
C ASP A 69 41.70 -40.40 -46.12
N LEU A 70 42.83 -40.84 -45.56
CA LEU A 70 43.07 -40.74 -44.11
C LEU A 70 43.14 -39.28 -43.64
N THR A 71 43.90 -38.42 -44.32
CA THR A 71 43.99 -37.00 -43.93
C THR A 71 42.65 -36.29 -44.03
N ASN A 72 41.84 -36.58 -45.04
CA ASN A 72 40.48 -36.04 -45.16
C ASN A 72 39.58 -36.47 -44.00
N ILE A 73 39.66 -37.75 -43.59
CA ILE A 73 38.89 -38.27 -42.45
C ILE A 73 39.24 -37.53 -41.14
N PHE A 74 40.50 -37.14 -40.96
CA PHE A 74 40.97 -36.44 -39.75
C PHE A 74 41.06 -34.91 -39.90
N GLY A 75 40.62 -34.35 -41.02
CA GLY A 75 40.65 -32.90 -41.27
C GLY A 75 42.06 -32.32 -41.47
N PHE A 76 43.04 -33.14 -41.82
CA PHE A 76 44.41 -32.71 -42.10
C PHE A 76 44.57 -32.34 -43.58
N GLY A 77 45.44 -31.36 -43.86
CA GLY A 77 45.90 -31.07 -45.22
C GLY A 77 46.98 -32.07 -45.64
N VAL A 78 46.99 -32.47 -46.92
CA VAL A 78 48.06 -33.30 -47.49
C VAL A 78 48.55 -32.73 -48.82
N ASN A 79 49.86 -32.67 -49.01
CA ASN A 79 50.50 -32.21 -50.23
C ASN A 79 51.62 -33.19 -50.66
N TRP A 80 51.79 -33.38 -51.98
CA TRP A 80 52.89 -34.16 -52.54
C TRP A 80 53.95 -33.23 -53.10
N ASN A 81 55.12 -33.19 -52.46
CA ASN A 81 56.28 -32.45 -52.94
C ASN A 81 57.10 -33.35 -53.87
N SER A 82 56.86 -33.22 -55.17
CA SER A 82 57.52 -34.04 -56.20
C SER A 82 59.03 -33.78 -56.34
N ALA A 83 59.52 -32.60 -55.95
CA ALA A 83 60.94 -32.25 -56.06
C ALA A 83 61.78 -32.99 -55.01
N GLU A 84 61.23 -33.18 -53.81
CA GLU A 84 61.90 -33.84 -52.69
C GLU A 84 61.42 -35.28 -52.47
N SER A 85 60.39 -35.71 -53.21
CA SER A 85 59.70 -37.00 -52.99
C SER A 85 59.13 -37.14 -51.58
N VAL A 86 58.52 -36.07 -51.06
CA VAL A 86 58.00 -35.97 -49.67
C VAL A 86 56.48 -35.81 -49.68
N ILE A 87 55.82 -36.51 -48.75
CA ILE A 87 54.40 -36.27 -48.43
C ILE A 87 54.36 -35.33 -47.21
N GLU A 88 53.79 -34.15 -47.38
CA GLU A 88 53.63 -33.14 -46.35
C GLU A 88 52.22 -33.24 -45.76
N ILE A 89 52.10 -33.33 -44.43
CA ILE A 89 50.82 -33.39 -43.71
C ILE A 89 50.73 -32.18 -42.77
N THR A 90 49.63 -31.42 -42.84
CA THR A 90 49.40 -30.22 -42.01
C THR A 90 48.18 -30.41 -41.13
N THR A 91 48.31 -30.16 -39.83
CA THR A 91 47.19 -30.22 -38.88
C THR A 91 46.44 -28.89 -38.80
N PRO A 92 45.11 -28.87 -38.57
CA PRO A 92 44.37 -27.66 -38.24
C PRO A 92 44.99 -26.94 -37.04
N ASN A 93 45.18 -25.64 -37.18
CA ASN A 93 45.86 -24.79 -36.21
C ASN A 93 44.97 -24.59 -34.95
N THR A 94 45.45 -24.97 -33.76
CA THR A 94 44.75 -24.83 -32.46
C THR A 94 44.78 -23.37 -31.94
N GLY A 95 44.30 -22.41 -32.74
CA GLY A 95 44.40 -20.98 -32.45
C GLY A 95 43.22 -20.33 -31.69
N ASN A 96 42.13 -21.07 -31.43
CA ASN A 96 40.85 -20.49 -30.95
C ASN A 96 40.71 -20.36 -29.42
N THR A 97 41.65 -20.87 -28.64
CA THR A 97 41.58 -20.82 -27.16
C THR A 97 41.79 -19.39 -26.63
N SER A 98 42.67 -18.60 -27.26
CA SER A 98 43.03 -17.25 -26.81
C SER A 98 41.98 -16.17 -27.09
N SER A 99 41.05 -16.39 -28.02
CA SER A 99 39.91 -15.48 -28.24
C SER A 99 38.79 -15.73 -27.24
N LEU A 100 38.52 -17.00 -26.93
CA LEU A 100 37.51 -17.40 -25.93
C LEU A 100 37.91 -16.95 -24.52
N GLU A 101 39.19 -17.06 -24.16
CA GLU A 101 39.71 -16.58 -22.86
C GLU A 101 39.56 -15.07 -22.67
N ARG A 102 39.75 -14.28 -23.75
CA ARG A 102 39.54 -12.83 -23.71
C ARG A 102 38.06 -12.46 -23.58
N GLU A 103 37.19 -13.23 -24.23
CA GLU A 103 35.74 -13.04 -24.14
C GLU A 103 35.22 -13.36 -22.73
N ILE A 104 35.68 -14.47 -22.13
CA ILE A 104 35.37 -14.84 -20.74
C ILE A 104 35.82 -13.74 -19.77
N ALA A 105 37.05 -13.23 -19.90
CA ALA A 105 37.54 -12.16 -19.04
C ALA A 105 36.72 -10.87 -19.18
N THR A 106 36.27 -10.56 -20.41
CA THR A 106 35.44 -9.38 -20.69
C THR A 106 34.05 -9.53 -20.06
N LEU A 107 33.41 -10.68 -20.23
CA LEU A 107 32.12 -11.00 -19.64
C LEU A 107 32.17 -11.00 -18.10
N GLN A 108 33.24 -11.54 -17.50
CA GLN A 108 33.43 -11.50 -16.05
C GLN A 108 33.57 -10.07 -15.52
N ASN A 109 34.29 -9.20 -16.24
CA ASN A 109 34.40 -7.79 -15.86
C ASN A 109 33.05 -7.06 -16.01
N GLN A 110 32.29 -7.34 -17.06
CA GLN A 110 30.94 -6.79 -17.24
C GLN A 110 29.98 -7.27 -16.14
N LEU A 111 30.03 -8.55 -15.79
CA LEU A 111 29.24 -9.12 -14.69
C LEU A 111 29.57 -8.44 -13.36
N LYS A 112 30.85 -8.21 -13.09
CA LYS A 112 31.30 -7.48 -11.91
C LYS A 112 30.75 -6.05 -11.88
N ILE A 113 30.88 -5.31 -12.98
CA ILE A 113 30.34 -3.94 -13.08
C ILE A 113 28.82 -3.92 -12.92
N ALA A 114 28.11 -4.89 -13.51
CA ALA A 114 26.66 -5.00 -13.37
C ALA A 114 26.25 -5.30 -11.92
N ASN A 115 26.96 -6.21 -11.24
CA ASN A 115 26.74 -6.50 -9.83
C ASN A 115 27.08 -5.32 -8.92
N ASP A 116 28.18 -4.61 -9.19
CA ASP A 116 28.56 -3.40 -8.43
C ASP A 116 27.50 -2.30 -8.60
N LYS A 117 26.90 -2.18 -9.80
CA LYS A 117 25.76 -1.27 -10.04
C LYS A 117 24.48 -1.73 -9.35
N LEU A 118 24.18 -3.02 -9.36
CA LEU A 118 23.02 -3.59 -8.67
C LEU A 118 23.12 -3.32 -7.17
N TYR A 119 24.30 -3.56 -6.58
CA TYR A 119 24.58 -3.26 -5.18
C TYR A 119 24.47 -1.77 -4.85
N GLN A 120 24.78 -0.87 -5.79
CA GLN A 120 24.59 0.58 -5.62
C GLN A 120 23.11 0.98 -5.69
N LEU A 121 22.32 0.35 -6.57
CA LEU A 121 20.87 0.55 -6.69
C LEU A 121 20.11 -0.02 -5.47
N GLU A 122 20.53 -1.16 -4.94
CA GLU A 122 19.97 -1.75 -3.72
C GLU A 122 20.26 -0.91 -2.45
N ASN A 123 21.29 -0.06 -2.48
CA ASN A 123 21.67 0.81 -1.36
C ASN A 123 21.18 2.26 -1.50
N THR A 124 20.44 2.60 -2.55
CA THR A 124 19.66 3.84 -2.63
C THR A 124 18.27 3.58 -2.05
N VAL A 125 18.10 3.92 -0.75
CA VAL A 125 16.85 4.04 0.04
C VAL A 125 15.86 2.87 -0.13
N SER A 126 15.73 2.04 0.92
CA SER A 126 14.65 1.03 0.98
C SER A 126 13.30 1.74 0.77
N PRO A 127 12.33 1.17 0.02
CA PRO A 127 11.01 1.77 -0.16
C PRO A 127 10.37 2.24 1.16
N ASP A 128 10.56 1.47 2.24
CA ASP A 128 10.12 1.81 3.60
C ASP A 128 10.75 3.10 4.16
N GLU A 129 11.99 3.43 3.79
CA GLU A 129 12.67 4.66 4.23
C GLU A 129 12.25 5.87 3.40
N GLU A 130 11.89 5.67 2.12
CA GLU A 130 11.30 6.73 1.29
C GLU A 130 9.91 7.12 1.79
N ILE A 131 9.08 6.12 2.14
CA ILE A 131 7.75 6.37 2.72
C ILE A 131 7.85 7.07 4.07
N LYS A 132 8.73 6.63 4.97
CA LYS A 132 8.94 7.31 6.26
C LYS A 132 9.36 8.75 6.10
N GLU A 133 10.23 9.05 5.15
CA GLU A 133 10.66 10.43 4.92
C GLU A 133 9.53 11.31 4.38
N ILE A 134 8.70 10.77 3.47
CA ILE A 134 7.49 11.47 2.99
C ILE A 134 6.55 11.77 4.15
N LEU A 135 6.23 10.77 4.99
CA LEU A 135 5.33 10.96 6.12
C LEU A 135 5.90 11.97 7.14
N ARG A 136 7.20 11.88 7.44
CA ARG A 136 7.89 12.83 8.34
C ARG A 136 7.89 14.27 7.80
N GLU A 137 7.99 14.45 6.48
CA GLU A 137 7.85 15.77 5.87
C GLU A 137 6.43 16.33 6.01
N ILE A 138 5.42 15.46 6.00
CA ILE A 138 4.01 15.83 6.21
C ILE A 138 3.76 16.17 7.69
N ASP A 139 4.23 15.35 8.63
CA ASP A 139 4.15 15.61 10.09
C ASP A 139 4.56 17.06 10.39
N LEU A 140 5.78 17.42 9.95
CA LEU A 140 6.36 18.75 10.18
C LEU A 140 5.60 19.88 9.47
N ALA A 141 4.98 19.58 8.32
CA ALA A 141 4.18 20.56 7.60
C ALA A 141 2.85 20.82 8.31
N LEU A 142 2.20 19.79 8.85
CA LEU A 142 1.00 19.94 9.66
C LEU A 142 1.30 20.72 10.94
N GLU A 143 2.38 20.39 11.65
CA GLU A 143 2.81 21.14 12.85
C GLU A 143 3.02 22.64 12.56
N ASP A 144 3.55 23.02 11.38
CA ASP A 144 3.73 24.43 11.00
C ASP A 144 2.39 25.12 10.61
N ILE A 145 1.46 24.36 10.02
CA ILE A 145 0.16 24.88 9.57
C ILE A 145 -0.79 25.10 10.75
N PHE A 146 -0.83 24.15 11.69
CA PHE A 146 -1.79 24.10 12.78
C PHE A 146 -1.18 24.47 14.14
N TYR A 147 0.08 24.95 14.18
CA TYR A 147 0.87 25.14 15.41
C TYR A 147 0.13 25.82 16.58
N ASP A 148 -0.73 26.80 16.28
CA ASP A 148 -1.46 27.59 17.28
C ASP A 148 -2.96 27.71 16.95
N GLU A 149 -3.48 26.77 16.14
CA GLU A 149 -4.90 26.76 15.81
C GLU A 149 -5.71 26.50 17.09
N TYR A 150 -6.73 27.32 17.32
CA TYR A 150 -7.51 27.37 18.57
C TYR A 150 -6.69 27.69 19.84
N ASP A 151 -5.55 28.37 19.70
CA ASP A 151 -4.62 28.68 20.80
C ASP A 151 -4.02 27.42 21.47
N ILE A 152 -3.97 26.29 20.75
CA ILE A 152 -3.42 25.00 21.21
C ILE A 152 -2.22 24.60 20.36
N GLU A 153 -1.18 24.06 21.01
CA GLU A 153 -0.02 23.49 20.33
C GLU A 153 -0.27 22.04 19.93
N TRP A 154 -0.49 21.83 18.63
CA TRP A 154 -0.80 20.52 18.06
C TRP A 154 0.44 19.80 17.51
N PHE A 155 0.51 18.50 17.78
CA PHE A 155 1.53 17.60 17.26
C PHE A 155 0.89 16.54 16.38
N PHE A 156 1.55 16.20 15.27
CA PHE A 156 1.03 15.28 14.28
C PHE A 156 2.03 14.16 14.00
N THR A 157 1.55 12.92 14.00
CA THR A 157 2.38 11.77 13.64
C THR A 157 1.67 10.88 12.63
N LEU A 158 2.26 10.74 11.44
CA LEU A 158 1.79 9.83 10.39
C LEU A 158 2.60 8.53 10.38
N THR A 159 1.89 7.40 10.36
CA THR A 159 2.49 6.07 10.27
C THR A 159 1.85 5.25 9.15
N GLU A 160 2.66 4.67 8.27
CA GLU A 160 2.19 3.72 7.25
C GLU A 160 1.66 2.45 7.92
N ARG A 161 0.44 2.05 7.55
CA ARG A 161 -0.14 0.75 7.87
C ARG A 161 -0.41 -0.02 6.58
N SER A 162 -0.74 -1.30 6.69
CA SER A 162 -0.84 -2.20 5.53
C SER A 162 -1.86 -1.78 4.47
N ASN A 163 -2.85 -0.96 4.82
CA ASN A 163 -3.96 -0.57 3.95
C ASN A 163 -4.54 0.82 4.26
N TYR A 164 -3.89 1.61 5.11
CA TYR A 164 -4.29 2.96 5.48
C TYR A 164 -3.05 3.72 6.01
N VAL A 165 -3.15 5.04 6.10
CA VAL A 165 -2.21 5.88 6.84
C VAL A 165 -2.84 6.24 8.18
N ASP A 166 -2.09 6.00 9.25
CA ASP A 166 -2.47 6.27 10.63
C ASP A 166 -2.03 7.70 10.97
N LEU A 167 -2.96 8.61 11.25
CA LEU A 167 -2.68 9.99 11.67
C LEU A 167 -3.02 10.14 13.16
N LYS A 168 -2.01 10.44 13.98
CA LYS A 168 -2.22 10.83 15.38
C LYS A 168 -2.20 12.34 15.49
N VAL A 169 -3.19 12.90 16.18
CA VAL A 169 -3.28 14.31 16.53
C VAL A 169 -3.18 14.41 18.05
N GLU A 170 -2.15 15.09 18.53
CA GLU A 170 -1.80 15.12 19.95
C GLU A 170 -1.67 16.58 20.44
N PHE A 171 -2.06 16.82 21.69
CA PHE A 171 -1.77 18.07 22.40
C PHE A 171 -1.45 17.78 23.87
N ASP A 172 -0.80 18.73 24.53
CA ASP A 172 -0.43 18.61 25.94
C ASP A 172 -1.51 19.23 26.84
N ALA A 173 -2.40 18.40 27.39
CA ALA A 173 -3.51 18.88 28.24
C ALA A 173 -3.03 19.52 29.55
N ASP A 174 -1.81 19.26 30.02
CA ASP A 174 -1.23 19.94 31.20
C ASP A 174 -1.08 21.46 30.96
N TYR A 175 -1.08 21.89 29.69
CA TYR A 175 -0.97 23.29 29.28
C TYR A 175 -2.22 23.85 28.62
N TYR A 176 -2.99 23.01 27.91
CA TYR A 176 -4.05 23.43 27.01
C TYR A 176 -5.41 22.79 27.32
N ASP A 177 -5.62 22.20 28.51
CA ASP A 177 -6.92 21.65 28.92
C ASP A 177 -8.04 22.67 28.75
N TYR A 178 -7.84 23.89 29.23
CA TYR A 178 -8.83 24.96 29.22
C TYR A 178 -9.15 25.47 27.81
N GLU A 179 -8.17 25.53 26.93
CA GLU A 179 -8.38 25.88 25.52
C GLU A 179 -9.10 24.75 24.78
N TYR A 180 -8.72 23.49 25.02
CA TYR A 180 -9.37 22.32 24.44
C TYR A 180 -10.82 22.19 24.88
N ASP A 181 -11.11 22.41 26.17
CA ASP A 181 -12.44 22.30 26.74
C ASP A 181 -13.45 23.31 26.15
N LYS A 182 -12.96 24.39 25.52
CA LYS A 182 -13.80 25.37 24.80
C LYS A 182 -14.01 25.01 23.34
N MET A 183 -13.25 24.04 22.83
CA MET A 183 -13.40 23.62 21.46
C MET A 183 -14.66 22.78 21.32
N THR A 184 -15.46 23.11 20.32
CA THR A 184 -16.58 22.26 19.96
C THR A 184 -16.10 21.02 19.23
N VAL A 185 -16.90 19.95 19.27
CA VAL A 185 -16.73 18.73 18.46
C VAL A 185 -16.61 19.08 16.99
N LEU A 186 -17.44 20.01 16.49
CA LEU A 186 -17.36 20.50 15.10
C LEU A 186 -16.04 21.21 14.78
N GLN A 187 -15.48 21.97 15.73
CA GLN A 187 -14.16 22.59 15.56
C GLN A 187 -13.05 21.55 15.51
N MET A 188 -13.15 20.51 16.35
CA MET A 188 -12.22 19.39 16.36
C MET A 188 -12.31 18.56 15.07
N GLU A 189 -13.51 18.19 14.65
CA GLU A 189 -13.77 17.48 13.39
C GLU A 189 -13.18 18.26 12.22
N LYS A 190 -13.46 19.57 12.16
CA LYS A 190 -12.93 20.44 11.12
C LYS A 190 -11.41 20.53 11.12
N LEU A 191 -10.78 20.65 12.29
CA LEU A 191 -9.31 20.64 12.41
C LEU A 191 -8.73 19.35 11.82
N VAL A 192 -9.31 18.21 12.16
CA VAL A 192 -8.88 16.90 11.69
C VAL A 192 -9.16 16.73 10.19
N GLU A 193 -10.30 17.20 9.70
CA GLU A 193 -10.66 17.20 8.28
C GLU A 193 -9.64 18.01 7.46
N GLU A 194 -9.36 19.25 7.86
CA GLU A 194 -8.37 20.11 7.21
C GLU A 194 -6.98 19.46 7.24
N ALA A 195 -6.57 18.87 8.37
CA ALA A 195 -5.31 18.12 8.45
C ALA A 195 -5.28 16.94 7.46
N CYS A 196 -6.35 16.16 7.36
CA CYS A 196 -6.46 15.05 6.40
C CYS A 196 -6.41 15.53 4.94
N GLU A 197 -7.08 16.64 4.61
CA GLU A 197 -7.01 17.26 3.28
C GLU A 197 -5.58 17.66 2.91
N HIS A 198 -4.84 18.23 3.87
CA HIS A 198 -3.43 18.58 3.70
C HIS A 198 -2.56 17.34 3.47
N VAL A 199 -2.76 16.27 4.24
CA VAL A 199 -2.07 14.98 4.05
C VAL A 199 -2.30 14.45 2.64
N ILE A 200 -3.56 14.30 2.20
CA ILE A 200 -3.89 13.79 0.87
C ILE A 200 -3.28 14.69 -0.23
N SER A 201 -3.32 16.00 -0.04
CA SER A 201 -2.72 16.95 -0.99
C SER A 201 -1.21 16.74 -1.14
N MET A 202 -0.49 16.48 -0.04
CA MET A 202 0.95 16.22 -0.07
C MET A 202 1.30 14.81 -0.57
N LEU A 203 0.41 13.83 -0.38
CA LEU A 203 0.55 12.48 -0.90
C LEU A 203 0.26 12.36 -2.40
N LYS A 204 -0.20 13.42 -3.08
CA LYS A 204 -0.44 13.41 -4.53
C LYS A 204 0.82 13.03 -5.32
N ASN A 205 0.68 12.10 -6.25
CA ASN A 205 1.77 11.48 -7.03
C ASN A 205 2.76 10.63 -6.20
N SER A 206 2.46 10.32 -4.94
CA SER A 206 3.22 9.37 -4.13
C SER A 206 2.66 7.95 -4.28
N VAL A 207 3.36 6.97 -3.70
CA VAL A 207 2.85 5.58 -3.61
C VAL A 207 1.63 5.43 -2.69
N LEU A 208 1.27 6.49 -1.94
CA LEU A 208 0.18 6.52 -0.98
C LEU A 208 -1.01 7.42 -1.41
N GLU A 209 -1.02 7.97 -2.64
CA GLU A 209 -2.01 8.98 -3.11
C GLU A 209 -3.49 8.61 -2.87
N ASP A 210 -3.86 7.33 -2.98
CA ASP A 210 -5.24 6.84 -2.83
C ASP A 210 -5.45 6.07 -1.51
N THR A 211 -4.66 6.38 -0.48
CA THR A 211 -4.70 5.65 0.78
C THR A 211 -5.67 6.29 1.76
N LEU A 212 -6.59 5.49 2.29
CA LEU A 212 -7.47 5.87 3.41
C LEU A 212 -6.65 6.41 4.58
N ILE A 213 -7.13 7.47 5.24
CA ILE A 213 -6.56 7.93 6.50
C ILE A 213 -7.47 7.47 7.65
N LYS A 214 -6.86 6.99 8.72
CA LYS A 214 -7.52 6.74 10.01
C LYS A 214 -6.71 7.37 11.10
N GLY A 215 -7.34 7.77 12.19
CA GLY A 215 -6.59 8.39 13.26
C GLY A 215 -7.33 8.54 14.56
N GLU A 216 -6.62 9.13 15.51
CA GLU A 216 -7.05 9.35 16.89
C GLU A 216 -6.59 10.74 17.32
N VAL A 217 -7.44 11.44 18.08
CA VAL A 217 -7.09 12.64 18.84
C VAL A 217 -6.75 12.18 20.26
N ILE A 218 -5.58 12.54 20.77
CA ILE A 218 -5.03 11.99 22.01
C ILE A 218 -4.54 13.12 22.92
N ASN A 219 -4.84 13.01 24.22
CA ASN A 219 -4.16 13.78 25.24
C ASN A 219 -2.77 13.18 25.49
N ALA A 220 -1.70 13.92 25.14
CA ALA A 220 -0.33 13.44 25.24
C ALA A 220 0.14 13.22 26.69
N ASP A 221 -0.46 13.85 27.70
CA ASP A 221 -0.07 13.69 29.10
C ASP A 221 -0.41 12.30 29.64
N ASN A 222 -1.61 11.81 29.33
CA ASN A 222 -2.14 10.56 29.89
C ASN A 222 -2.39 9.46 28.85
N GLU A 223 -2.15 9.74 27.57
CA GLU A 223 -2.42 8.86 26.42
C GLU A 223 -3.89 8.48 26.26
N ASP A 224 -4.82 9.27 26.80
CA ASP A 224 -6.26 9.05 26.63
C ASP A 224 -6.69 9.45 25.22
N THR A 225 -7.41 8.55 24.56
CA THR A 225 -8.08 8.84 23.28
C THR A 225 -9.32 9.69 23.57
N LEU A 226 -9.45 10.80 22.85
CA LEU A 226 -10.54 11.77 22.98
C LEU A 226 -11.51 11.70 21.80
N GLY A 227 -11.04 11.15 20.68
CA GLY A 227 -11.86 10.90 19.51
C GLY A 227 -11.10 10.06 18.50
N THR A 228 -11.83 9.42 17.61
CA THR A 228 -11.28 8.63 16.50
C THR A 228 -11.89 9.09 15.19
N PHE A 229 -11.17 8.92 14.09
CA PHE A 229 -11.67 9.37 12.80
C PHE A 229 -11.25 8.50 11.64
N ARG A 230 -12.01 8.61 10.57
CA ARG A 230 -11.75 8.00 9.27
C ARG A 230 -12.01 9.02 8.17
N TYR A 231 -11.05 9.18 7.28
CA TYR A 231 -11.16 10.08 6.14
C TYR A 231 -10.99 9.31 4.83
N ASP A 232 -12.01 9.33 3.98
CA ASP A 232 -12.12 8.58 2.73
C ASP A 232 -12.92 9.38 1.69
N ASP A 233 -12.52 9.35 0.42
CA ASP A 233 -13.23 10.04 -0.69
C ASP A 233 -13.57 11.54 -0.47
N ASN A 234 -12.75 12.25 0.32
CA ASN A 234 -12.98 13.62 0.78
C ASN A 234 -14.19 13.80 1.69
N ASP A 235 -14.44 12.80 2.52
CA ASP A 235 -15.47 12.80 3.55
C ASP A 235 -14.84 12.32 4.86
N ILE A 236 -15.19 12.97 5.96
CA ILE A 236 -14.73 12.61 7.31
C ILE A 236 -15.86 11.94 8.10
N GLU A 237 -15.49 10.89 8.82
CA GLU A 237 -16.32 10.24 9.84
C GLU A 237 -15.55 10.43 11.16
N TYR A 238 -16.03 11.29 12.04
CA TYR A 238 -15.41 11.63 13.33
C TYR A 238 -16.29 11.13 14.49
N ASP A 239 -15.72 10.29 15.35
CA ASP A 239 -16.37 9.72 16.52
C ASP A 239 -15.70 10.28 17.79
N VAL A 240 -16.44 11.06 18.59
CA VAL A 240 -15.96 11.57 19.89
C VAL A 240 -15.94 10.44 20.91
N GLU A 241 -14.85 10.32 21.68
CA GLU A 241 -14.86 9.51 22.91
C GLU A 241 -15.49 10.33 24.03
N VAL A 242 -16.81 10.23 24.15
CA VAL A 242 -17.59 11.00 25.12
C VAL A 242 -17.27 10.51 26.54
N SER A 243 -16.45 11.29 27.25
CA SER A 243 -16.16 11.06 28.66
C SER A 243 -17.09 11.86 29.57
N GLU A 244 -17.31 11.40 30.81
CA GLU A 244 -18.08 12.15 31.81
C GLU A 244 -17.51 13.57 32.06
N THR A 245 -16.20 13.74 31.88
CA THR A 245 -15.53 15.05 32.03
C THR A 245 -15.92 16.00 30.91
N ILE A 246 -15.85 15.55 29.65
CA ILE A 246 -16.21 16.36 28.47
C ILE A 246 -17.68 16.78 28.55
N LEU A 247 -18.59 15.86 28.88
CA LEU A 247 -20.01 16.18 29.06
C LEU A 247 -20.24 17.19 30.21
N GLY A 248 -19.43 17.12 31.27
CA GLY A 248 -19.53 18.06 32.39
C GLY A 248 -19.04 19.48 32.07
N LEU A 249 -18.10 19.62 31.13
CA LEU A 249 -17.65 20.92 30.61
C LEU A 249 -18.64 21.47 29.61
N PHE A 250 -19.07 20.64 28.67
CA PHE A 250 -20.10 21.00 27.70
C PHE A 250 -21.42 21.41 28.39
N ALA A 251 -21.82 20.72 29.46
CA ALA A 251 -22.98 21.12 30.24
C ALA A 251 -22.83 22.51 30.89
N GLN A 252 -21.61 22.94 31.23
CA GLN A 252 -21.38 24.31 31.70
C GLN A 252 -21.53 25.33 30.57
N ASP A 253 -21.05 25.01 29.36
CA ASP A 253 -21.21 25.88 28.21
C ASP A 253 -22.69 26.05 27.85
N VAL A 254 -23.44 24.94 27.76
CA VAL A 254 -24.90 24.99 27.57
C VAL A 254 -25.58 25.80 28.69
N TYR A 255 -25.14 25.64 29.95
CA TYR A 255 -25.68 26.43 31.05
C TYR A 255 -25.42 27.93 30.86
N TYR A 256 -24.23 28.34 30.44
CA TYR A 256 -23.91 29.76 30.25
C TYR A 256 -24.55 30.35 29.00
N ASP A 257 -24.47 29.64 27.88
CA ASP A 257 -24.90 30.12 26.57
C ASP A 257 -26.41 30.08 26.38
N VAL A 258 -27.09 29.10 26.99
CA VAL A 258 -28.55 28.97 26.91
C VAL A 258 -29.17 29.50 28.21
N ILE A 259 -28.89 28.87 29.34
CA ILE A 259 -29.65 29.09 30.58
C ILE A 259 -29.35 30.47 31.22
N ASP A 260 -28.10 30.89 31.32
CA ASP A 260 -27.73 32.21 31.87
C ASP A 260 -28.04 33.32 30.86
N SER A 261 -27.51 33.22 29.63
CA SER A 261 -27.68 34.25 28.60
C SER A 261 -29.15 34.54 28.26
N ASP A 262 -29.91 33.49 27.92
CA ASP A 262 -31.25 33.68 27.32
C ASP A 262 -32.34 33.65 28.38
N TYR A 263 -32.14 32.87 29.44
CA TYR A 263 -33.13 32.64 30.50
C TYR A 263 -32.77 33.27 31.87
N ASN A 264 -31.60 33.93 31.99
CA ASN A 264 -31.15 34.61 33.21
C ASN A 264 -31.15 33.70 34.45
N GLU A 265 -30.59 32.49 34.30
CA GLU A 265 -30.42 31.47 35.35
C GLU A 265 -31.75 31.03 35.99
N LYS A 266 -32.83 30.99 35.20
CA LYS A 266 -34.18 30.66 35.68
C LYS A 266 -34.90 29.76 34.70
N MET A 267 -35.70 28.86 35.25
CA MET A 267 -36.72 28.19 34.45
C MET A 267 -37.83 29.19 34.08
N PRO A 268 -38.64 28.88 33.07
CA PRO A 268 -39.80 29.69 32.69
C PRO A 268 -40.77 29.98 33.84
N ASP A 269 -41.45 31.13 33.72
CA ASP A 269 -42.41 31.64 34.68
C ASP A 269 -43.66 30.73 34.75
N PHE A 270 -44.22 30.50 35.95
CA PHE A 270 -45.48 29.76 36.10
C PHE A 270 -46.44 30.40 37.11
N HIS A 271 -47.72 30.07 37.01
CA HIS A 271 -48.82 30.63 37.81
C HIS A 271 -49.55 29.55 38.61
N LEU A 272 -50.29 29.96 39.64
CA LEU A 272 -51.11 29.06 40.45
C LEU A 272 -52.52 28.95 39.89
N ALA A 273 -53.08 27.74 39.89
CA ALA A 273 -54.43 27.46 39.42
C ALA A 273 -55.53 28.24 40.16
N ASP A 274 -55.29 28.59 41.44
CA ASP A 274 -56.26 29.29 42.26
C ASP A 274 -56.33 30.81 42.01
N GLY A 275 -55.49 31.34 41.12
CA GLY A 275 -55.39 32.76 40.80
C GLY A 275 -55.04 33.63 42.00
N SER A 276 -54.50 33.05 43.08
CA SER A 276 -54.25 33.76 44.35
C SER A 276 -53.08 34.74 44.26
N ASN A 277 -52.27 34.65 43.20
CA ASN A 277 -51.18 35.56 42.90
C ASN A 277 -51.19 35.94 41.42
N SER A 278 -51.14 37.24 41.11
CA SER A 278 -51.01 37.73 39.72
C SER A 278 -49.57 37.76 39.24
N ASP A 279 -48.60 37.67 40.16
CA ASP A 279 -47.19 37.66 39.81
C ASP A 279 -46.73 36.21 39.59
N PRO A 280 -45.99 35.92 38.49
CA PRO A 280 -45.48 34.58 38.23
C PRO A 280 -44.46 34.14 39.29
N TYR A 281 -44.41 32.84 39.51
CA TYR A 281 -43.37 32.17 40.27
C TYR A 281 -42.16 31.90 39.37
N ARG A 282 -40.98 32.16 39.92
CA ARG A 282 -39.69 32.00 39.24
C ARG A 282 -38.79 31.12 40.06
N ILE A 283 -38.26 30.07 39.47
CA ILE A 283 -37.32 29.16 40.14
C ILE A 283 -35.99 29.27 39.43
N SER A 284 -34.94 29.50 40.22
CA SER A 284 -33.58 29.55 39.72
C SER A 284 -33.11 28.16 39.32
N THR A 285 -32.42 28.09 38.19
CA THR A 285 -31.59 26.96 37.83
C THR A 285 -30.30 27.04 38.64
N GLU A 286 -29.80 25.90 39.08
CA GLU A 286 -28.58 25.79 39.88
C GLU A 286 -27.44 25.14 39.08
N ASN A 287 -27.78 24.16 38.24
CA ASN A 287 -26.80 23.48 37.40
C ASN A 287 -27.47 22.75 36.24
N LEU A 288 -26.66 22.33 35.27
CA LEU A 288 -27.03 21.41 34.20
C LEU A 288 -26.07 20.21 34.23
N TYR A 289 -26.61 19.00 34.06
CA TYR A 289 -25.82 17.80 33.81
C TYR A 289 -26.21 17.19 32.48
N ILE A 290 -25.24 16.66 31.75
CA ILE A 290 -25.46 15.89 30.53
C ILE A 290 -24.81 14.52 30.70
N THR A 291 -25.53 13.48 30.30
CA THR A 291 -25.04 12.10 30.30
C THR A 291 -25.30 11.46 28.95
N GLU A 292 -24.37 10.64 28.48
CA GLU A 292 -24.53 9.85 27.26
C GLU A 292 -24.62 8.36 27.62
N LYS A 293 -25.49 7.64 26.92
CA LYS A 293 -25.58 6.19 27.03
C LYS A 293 -26.08 5.51 25.76
N ASN A 294 -25.16 4.88 25.03
CA ASN A 294 -25.43 4.16 23.77
C ASN A 294 -25.99 5.09 22.67
N GLY A 295 -25.36 6.23 22.44
CA GLY A 295 -25.75 7.28 21.51
C GLY A 295 -26.90 8.17 21.99
N ASN A 296 -27.50 7.87 23.15
CA ASN A 296 -28.62 8.64 23.68
C ASN A 296 -28.13 9.62 24.74
N TYR A 297 -28.45 10.89 24.57
CA TYR A 297 -28.07 11.97 25.46
C TYR A 297 -29.23 12.34 26.38
N THR A 298 -28.91 12.55 27.65
CA THR A 298 -29.88 12.97 28.66
C THR A 298 -29.35 14.18 29.40
N PHE A 299 -30.11 15.28 29.37
CA PHE A 299 -29.80 16.47 30.15
C PHE A 299 -30.70 16.61 31.38
N GLU A 300 -30.15 17.09 32.49
CA GLU A 300 -30.83 17.30 33.76
C GLU A 300 -30.58 18.72 34.26
N VAL A 301 -31.59 19.59 34.18
CA VAL A 301 -31.59 20.93 34.73
C VAL A 301 -31.95 20.85 36.22
N LEU A 302 -31.01 21.17 37.09
CA LEU A 302 -31.26 21.28 38.52
C LEU A 302 -31.90 22.62 38.85
N VAL A 303 -33.00 22.59 39.59
CA VAL A 303 -33.67 23.80 40.09
C VAL A 303 -33.74 23.85 41.61
N ASN A 304 -33.67 25.07 42.14
CA ASN A 304 -33.70 25.33 43.57
C ASN A 304 -35.12 25.31 44.14
N LEU A 305 -35.54 24.16 44.68
CA LEU A 305 -36.85 24.03 45.35
C LEU A 305 -36.79 24.28 46.85
N THR A 306 -36.11 25.35 47.29
CA THR A 306 -36.13 25.72 48.72
C THR A 306 -37.56 25.93 49.26
N THR A 307 -37.72 25.72 50.57
CA THR A 307 -39.00 25.48 51.26
C THR A 307 -40.21 26.28 50.71
N ASN A 308 -41.20 25.53 50.21
CA ASN A 308 -42.51 25.89 49.65
C ASN A 308 -42.63 25.93 48.11
N TYR A 309 -41.53 25.96 47.34
CA TYR A 309 -41.65 25.94 45.88
C TYR A 309 -42.25 24.64 45.34
N GLU A 310 -41.98 23.51 45.99
CA GLU A 310 -42.64 22.23 45.69
C GLU A 310 -44.18 22.32 45.79
N LYS A 311 -44.67 22.99 46.83
CA LYS A 311 -46.10 23.22 47.02
C LYS A 311 -46.68 24.14 45.93
N TYR A 312 -45.93 25.17 45.52
CA TYR A 312 -46.37 26.09 44.47
C TYR A 312 -46.38 25.41 43.11
N TRP A 313 -45.34 24.65 42.78
CA TRP A 313 -45.30 23.82 41.58
C TRP A 313 -46.49 22.87 41.54
N ASN A 314 -46.71 22.09 42.61
CA ASN A 314 -47.85 21.19 42.70
C ASN A 314 -49.23 21.90 42.70
N ALA A 315 -49.27 23.22 42.85
CA ALA A 315 -50.49 24.02 42.76
C ALA A 315 -50.53 24.88 41.48
N SER A 316 -49.64 24.62 40.52
CA SER A 316 -49.63 25.31 39.25
C SER A 316 -50.86 24.99 38.41
N ASP A 317 -51.24 25.92 37.55
CA ASP A 317 -52.30 25.75 36.56
C ASP A 317 -51.97 24.65 35.53
N VAL A 318 -50.71 24.52 35.10
CA VAL A 318 -50.26 23.45 34.17
C VAL A 318 -50.41 22.03 34.73
N LEU A 319 -50.67 21.87 36.03
CA LEU A 319 -50.94 20.58 36.67
C LEU A 319 -52.40 20.41 37.10
N ASP A 320 -53.28 21.39 36.83
CA ASP A 320 -54.68 21.31 37.22
C ASP A 320 -55.52 20.60 36.15
N ASP A 321 -55.93 19.35 36.46
CA ASP A 321 -56.77 18.53 35.59
C ASP A 321 -58.18 19.12 35.34
N ASP A 322 -58.62 20.09 36.15
CA ASP A 322 -59.92 20.74 36.03
C ASP A 322 -59.86 22.05 35.18
N LEU A 323 -58.66 22.51 34.78
CA LEU A 323 -58.46 23.67 33.92
C LEU A 323 -58.19 23.24 32.47
N ASP A 324 -58.88 23.88 31.53
CA ASP A 324 -58.55 23.76 30.11
C ASP A 324 -57.26 24.57 29.83
N GLU A 325 -56.40 24.08 28.92
CA GLU A 325 -55.12 24.72 28.55
C GLU A 325 -55.30 26.18 28.06
N ASP A 326 -56.43 26.49 27.43
CA ASP A 326 -56.81 27.85 27.00
C ASP A 326 -57.02 28.83 28.18
N ASP A 327 -57.19 28.31 29.40
CA ASP A 327 -57.41 29.08 30.63
C ASP A 327 -56.15 29.15 31.52
N TRP A 328 -55.01 28.58 31.09
CA TRP A 328 -53.75 28.70 31.83
C TRP A 328 -53.16 30.11 31.70
N ASP A 329 -52.69 30.65 32.83
CA ASP A 329 -51.90 31.88 32.87
C ASP A 329 -50.41 31.57 32.57
N THR A 330 -49.97 30.34 32.84
CA THR A 330 -48.68 29.80 32.40
C THR A 330 -48.75 29.41 30.91
N ASP A 331 -47.77 29.82 30.12
CA ASP A 331 -47.63 29.40 28.73
C ASP A 331 -46.72 28.17 28.64
N PRO A 332 -47.24 26.97 28.31
CA PRO A 332 -46.41 25.76 28.20
C PRO A 332 -45.31 25.88 27.15
N ARG A 333 -45.51 26.74 26.16
CA ARG A 333 -44.53 26.96 25.09
C ARG A 333 -43.25 27.57 25.60
N ASP A 334 -43.29 28.34 26.68
CA ASP A 334 -42.06 28.88 27.29
C ASP A 334 -41.19 27.74 27.86
N PHE A 335 -41.81 26.66 28.37
CA PHE A 335 -41.10 25.45 28.82
C PHE A 335 -40.66 24.57 27.66
N GLU A 336 -41.44 24.51 26.58
CA GLU A 336 -41.08 23.79 25.36
C GLU A 336 -39.85 24.44 24.71
N ASP A 337 -39.87 25.76 24.52
CA ASP A 337 -38.75 26.55 23.99
C ASP A 337 -37.51 26.39 24.88
N PHE A 338 -37.65 26.52 26.21
CA PHE A 338 -36.52 26.35 27.14
C PHE A 338 -35.84 24.98 27.04
N MET A 339 -36.62 23.91 26.97
CA MET A 339 -36.08 22.55 26.86
C MET A 339 -35.56 22.26 25.45
N SER A 340 -36.22 22.79 24.41
CA SER A 340 -35.80 22.65 23.02
C SER A 340 -34.50 23.38 22.75
N ASP A 341 -34.31 24.61 23.24
CA ASP A 341 -33.06 25.35 23.04
C ASP A 341 -31.85 24.61 23.63
N ILE A 342 -32.03 23.96 24.78
CA ILE A 342 -31.00 23.09 25.38
C ILE A 342 -30.76 21.86 24.49
N ALA A 343 -31.83 21.18 24.06
CA ALA A 343 -31.73 19.99 23.24
C ALA A 343 -31.10 20.28 21.86
N ASP A 344 -31.48 21.38 21.22
CA ASP A 344 -30.97 21.86 19.94
C ASP A 344 -29.47 22.20 20.05
N TYR A 345 -29.04 22.85 21.15
CA TYR A 345 -27.62 23.12 21.38
C TYR A 345 -26.82 21.82 21.51
N ILE A 346 -27.35 20.81 22.21
CA ILE A 346 -26.72 19.48 22.33
C ILE A 346 -26.70 18.76 20.97
N ALA A 347 -27.80 18.84 20.21
CA ALA A 347 -27.92 18.19 18.91
C ALA A 347 -26.96 18.76 17.88
N ASP A 348 -26.85 20.10 17.83
CA ASP A 348 -25.93 20.80 16.94
C ASP A 348 -24.46 20.44 17.25
N GLU A 349 -24.13 20.25 18.53
CA GLU A 349 -22.77 19.90 18.94
C GLU A 349 -22.37 18.48 18.53
N PHE A 350 -23.27 17.51 18.70
CA PHE A 350 -22.96 16.09 18.55
C PHE A 350 -23.57 15.45 17.30
N ASP A 351 -24.11 16.24 16.37
CA ASP A 351 -24.81 15.81 15.14
C ASP A 351 -25.91 14.77 15.43
N LEU A 352 -26.83 15.11 16.34
CA LEU A 352 -27.88 14.22 16.83
C LEU A 352 -29.27 14.59 16.29
N ASP A 353 -30.18 13.62 16.24
CA ASP A 353 -31.61 13.89 16.03
C ASP A 353 -32.27 14.21 17.39
N VAL A 354 -32.80 15.42 17.54
CA VAL A 354 -33.44 15.88 18.78
C VAL A 354 -34.61 14.99 19.21
N GLU A 355 -35.40 14.46 18.27
CA GLU A 355 -36.56 13.63 18.59
C GLU A 355 -36.17 12.21 19.02
N ASP A 356 -35.10 11.66 18.44
CA ASP A 356 -34.72 10.25 18.62
C ASP A 356 -33.59 10.03 19.63
N ASP A 357 -32.65 10.97 19.77
CA ASP A 357 -31.39 10.78 20.49
C ASP A 357 -31.29 11.59 21.79
N ILE A 358 -32.18 12.56 22.03
CA ILE A 358 -32.09 13.49 23.18
C ILE A 358 -33.32 13.39 24.07
N SER A 359 -33.07 13.36 25.39
CA SER A 359 -34.07 13.47 26.43
C SER A 359 -33.65 14.46 27.51
N GLY A 360 -34.61 15.05 28.20
CA GLY A 360 -34.35 16.12 29.16
C GLY A 360 -35.23 16.07 30.38
N TYR A 361 -34.72 16.57 31.51
CA TYR A 361 -35.51 16.70 32.73
C TYR A 361 -35.22 18.01 33.47
N ILE A 362 -36.26 18.63 34.01
CA ILE A 362 -36.15 19.63 35.08
C ILE A 362 -36.42 18.92 36.40
N VAL A 363 -35.42 18.91 37.29
CA VAL A 363 -35.47 18.15 38.55
C VAL A 363 -35.05 19.01 39.74
N SER A 364 -35.51 18.62 40.93
CA SER A 364 -35.08 19.29 42.16
C SER A 364 -33.62 19.00 42.49
N GLU A 365 -32.84 20.04 42.83
CA GLU A 365 -31.47 19.87 43.36
C GLU A 365 -31.41 19.02 44.66
N TYR A 366 -32.54 18.93 45.39
CA TYR A 366 -32.64 18.18 46.65
C TYR A 366 -33.07 16.73 46.47
N ASN A 367 -33.71 16.41 45.35
CA ASN A 367 -34.20 15.08 45.04
C ASN A 367 -34.35 14.89 43.52
N LEU A 368 -33.38 14.24 42.90
CA LEU A 368 -33.37 13.98 41.45
C LEU A 368 -34.52 13.08 40.98
N SER A 369 -35.20 12.37 41.90
CA SER A 369 -36.40 11.60 41.54
C SER A 369 -37.67 12.45 41.41
N ASP A 370 -37.62 13.71 41.83
CA ASP A 370 -38.69 14.68 41.67
C ASP A 370 -38.54 15.41 40.34
N ILE A 371 -39.00 14.73 39.29
CA ILE A 371 -39.08 15.26 37.93
C ILE A 371 -40.29 16.21 37.86
N MET A 372 -40.02 17.48 37.60
CA MET A 372 -41.04 18.51 37.38
C MET A 372 -41.50 18.52 35.93
N VAL A 373 -40.55 18.49 35.00
CA VAL A 373 -40.80 18.48 33.56
C VAL A 373 -39.91 17.42 32.94
N SER A 374 -40.46 16.60 32.05
CA SER A 374 -39.67 15.71 31.18
C SER A 374 -39.82 16.14 29.73
N TYR A 375 -38.75 15.99 28.95
CA TYR A 375 -38.67 16.27 27.52
C TYR A 375 -38.29 14.97 26.79
N GLU A 376 -39.19 14.45 25.96
CA GLU A 376 -39.02 13.23 25.17
C GLU A 376 -39.76 13.40 23.83
N ASP A 377 -39.20 12.87 22.73
CA ASP A 377 -39.77 12.97 21.37
C ASP A 377 -40.15 14.42 20.97
N GLY A 378 -39.29 15.39 21.32
CA GLY A 378 -39.50 16.82 21.07
C GLY A 378 -40.66 17.45 21.85
N LYS A 379 -41.14 16.81 22.93
CA LYS A 379 -42.32 17.26 23.69
C LYS A 379 -42.09 17.24 25.18
N ILE A 380 -42.77 18.15 25.87
CA ILE A 380 -42.74 18.23 27.33
C ILE A 380 -43.93 17.53 27.99
N GLU A 381 -43.70 17.01 29.20
CA GLU A 381 -44.74 16.52 30.11
C GLU A 381 -44.51 17.09 31.53
N PHE A 382 -45.53 17.75 32.08
CA PHE A 382 -45.52 18.27 33.45
C PHE A 382 -45.86 17.19 34.47
N LYS A 383 -45.13 17.15 35.58
CA LYS A 383 -45.25 16.13 36.63
C LYS A 383 -45.33 16.75 38.02
N ARG A 384 -46.21 16.17 38.84
CA ARG A 384 -46.28 16.47 40.28
C ARG A 384 -45.11 15.81 41.00
N ILE A 385 -44.53 16.51 41.97
CA ILE A 385 -43.37 16.08 42.76
C ILE A 385 -43.74 15.80 44.23
N LYS A 386 -42.89 15.09 44.99
CA LYS A 386 -43.26 14.45 46.27
C LYS A 386 -42.77 15.09 47.55
#